data_AF-G4YER5-F1
#
_entry.id   AF-G4YER5-F1
#
_cell.length_a   1.000
_cell.length_b   1.000
_cell.length_c   1.000
_cell.angle_alpha   90.00
_cell.angle_beta   90.00
_cell.angle_gamma   90.00
#
_symmetry.space_group_name_H-M   'P 1'
#
loop_
_entity.id
_entity.type
_entity.pdbx_description
1 polymer ?
#
loop_
_entity_poly.entity_id
_entity_poly.type
_entity_poly.pdbx_seq_one_letter_code
_entity_poly.pdbx_strand_id
1 'polypeptide(L)'
;MSIEYGMPIVLPPIGPLFASSGSPTAALLAYESEEQREQYEEDMARYFGVPLPSYMRRRHTQTQTQQEEQQEEEEQDDHQQEEPANLRTPTSVSSFAPSSSPVKKDAATTKTALPLLHLDSPTQTDGSATEHSSPSPSGEEEKLRVSRERNRLHAQRTRIRKRELLESLKERIEALQDEFELLKQAYDFHATAVCLLRLGNVVDVPCVQKLEQVGINATEDRDEEGRLCDAAKTAAHDSDADADHEDAHEHEKGCACSGKDAAPSDACTCIGAQLNANGKRPYSSTTTAASTSSGSNMLVCSKEERERVRRERNRLHARRARLRKKMVLEKSQQAVHDLRERNDRLRGRLSVLVSSIYGSEACLDDPDATS
;
A
#
# COMPACT_ATOMS: atom_id res chain seq x y z
N MET A 1 -6.86 -37.27 -70.89
CA MET A 1 -7.79 -36.24 -70.38
C MET A 1 -6.94 -35.14 -69.78
N SER A 2 -6.81 -34.02 -70.50
CA SER A 2 -5.99 -32.88 -70.09
C SER A 2 -6.88 -31.93 -69.30
N ILE A 3 -6.56 -31.71 -68.03
CA ILE A 3 -7.26 -30.76 -67.17
C ILE A 3 -6.53 -29.43 -67.30
N GLU A 4 -7.14 -28.51 -68.04
CA GLU A 4 -6.73 -27.11 -68.14
C GLU A 4 -6.90 -26.43 -66.77
N TYR A 5 -5.80 -25.99 -66.17
CA TYR A 5 -5.80 -25.05 -65.05
C TYR A 5 -5.45 -23.67 -65.60
N GLY A 6 -6.43 -22.78 -65.63
CA GLY A 6 -6.24 -21.45 -66.19
C GLY A 6 -7.36 -20.47 -65.87
N MET A 7 -7.65 -20.26 -64.59
CA MET A 7 -8.32 -19.02 -64.16
C MET A 7 -7.53 -18.36 -63.03
N PRO A 8 -7.00 -17.14 -63.23
CA PRO A 8 -6.41 -16.38 -62.16
C PRO A 8 -7.51 -15.90 -61.20
N ILE A 9 -7.38 -16.27 -59.93
CA ILE A 9 -8.23 -15.78 -58.85
C ILE A 9 -7.91 -14.29 -58.65
N VAL A 10 -8.81 -13.42 -59.13
CA VAL A 10 -8.74 -11.98 -58.86
C VAL A 10 -9.38 -11.74 -57.50
N LEU A 11 -8.55 -11.55 -56.47
CA LEU A 11 -9.03 -11.13 -55.15
C LEU A 11 -9.40 -9.64 -55.21
N PRO A 12 -10.55 -9.25 -54.63
CA PRO A 12 -10.98 -7.85 -54.59
C PRO A 12 -10.03 -7.00 -53.72
N PRO A 13 -9.91 -5.69 -54.00
CA PRO A 13 -9.05 -4.79 -53.24
C PRO A 13 -9.54 -4.70 -51.79
N ILE A 14 -8.66 -5.06 -50.87
CA ILE A 14 -8.86 -4.87 -49.43
C ILE A 14 -8.80 -3.36 -49.16
N GLY A 15 -9.98 -2.73 -49.08
CA GLY A 15 -10.11 -1.37 -48.58
C GLY A 15 -9.75 -1.27 -47.09
N PRO A 16 -9.42 -0.08 -46.57
CA PRO A 16 -8.99 0.09 -45.19
C PRO A 16 -10.18 -0.07 -44.24
N LEU A 17 -10.40 -1.30 -43.77
CA LEU A 17 -11.38 -1.63 -42.72
C LEU A 17 -10.82 -1.40 -41.29
N PHE A 18 -9.76 -0.61 -41.14
CA PHE A 18 -9.26 -0.17 -39.84
C PHE A 18 -9.71 1.26 -39.54
N ALA A 19 -11.02 1.46 -39.47
CA ALA A 19 -11.61 2.59 -38.78
C ALA A 19 -12.79 2.07 -37.96
N SER A 20 -12.68 2.20 -36.64
CA SER A 20 -13.73 1.92 -35.64
C SER A 20 -14.06 0.44 -35.39
N SER A 21 -13.12 -0.26 -34.74
CA SER A 21 -13.50 -1.17 -33.66
C SER A 21 -12.63 -0.85 -32.45
N GLY A 22 -13.25 -0.22 -31.45
CA GLY A 22 -12.62 0.09 -30.18
C GLY A 22 -12.11 -1.19 -29.55
N SER A 23 -10.79 -1.31 -29.47
CA SER A 23 -10.13 -2.33 -28.67
C SER A 23 -10.50 -2.11 -27.19
N PRO A 24 -11.04 -3.11 -26.48
CA PRO A 24 -11.36 -2.99 -25.06
C PRO A 24 -10.10 -2.96 -24.17
N THR A 25 -8.90 -3.16 -24.72
CA THR A 25 -7.65 -3.05 -23.96
C THR A 25 -7.11 -1.64 -23.81
N ALA A 26 -7.69 -0.65 -24.52
CA ALA A 26 -7.33 0.77 -24.32
C ALA A 26 -8.13 1.45 -23.17
N ALA A 27 -9.15 0.78 -22.62
CA ALA A 27 -9.99 1.32 -21.56
C ALA A 27 -9.45 1.06 -20.13
N LEU A 28 -8.43 0.21 -19.97
CA LEU A 28 -7.90 -0.19 -18.65
C LEU A 28 -6.75 0.69 -18.12
N LEU A 29 -6.46 1.80 -18.82
CA LEU A 29 -5.69 2.92 -18.27
C LEU A 29 -6.49 4.22 -18.45
N ALA A 30 -7.79 4.17 -18.15
CA ALA A 30 -8.53 5.38 -17.85
C ALA A 30 -7.96 5.94 -16.54
N TYR A 31 -6.96 6.82 -16.65
CA TYR A 31 -6.58 7.68 -15.54
C TYR A 31 -7.85 8.34 -15.00
N GLU A 32 -8.11 8.18 -13.70
CA GLU A 32 -9.39 8.57 -13.07
C GLU A 32 -9.62 10.08 -13.13
N SER A 33 -8.60 10.88 -13.47
CA SER A 33 -8.75 12.24 -13.93
C SER A 33 -7.66 12.63 -14.94
N GLU A 34 -7.96 13.61 -15.81
CA GLU A 34 -6.99 14.21 -16.72
C GLU A 34 -5.78 14.78 -15.92
N GLU A 35 -6.01 15.28 -14.71
CA GLU A 35 -4.97 15.75 -13.79
C GLU A 35 -4.02 14.63 -13.35
N GLN A 36 -4.54 13.44 -13.05
CA GLN A 36 -3.72 12.31 -12.61
C GLN A 36 -2.82 11.80 -13.75
N ARG A 37 -3.30 11.88 -14.98
CA ARG A 37 -2.51 11.60 -16.18
C ARG A 37 -1.40 12.63 -16.37
N GLU A 38 -1.72 13.92 -16.24
CA GLU A 38 -0.74 15.01 -16.35
C GLU A 38 0.35 14.87 -15.26
N GLN A 39 -0.05 14.55 -14.03
CA GLN A 39 0.86 14.31 -12.90
C GLN A 39 1.83 13.15 -13.20
N TYR A 40 1.33 12.05 -13.76
CA TYR A 40 2.15 10.90 -14.12
C TYR A 40 3.11 11.22 -15.29
N GLU A 41 2.63 11.91 -16.32
CA GLU A 41 3.48 12.38 -17.42
C GLU A 41 4.59 13.32 -16.89
N GLU A 42 4.27 14.17 -15.91
CA GLU A 42 5.25 15.05 -15.28
C GLU A 42 6.32 14.31 -14.49
N ASP A 43 5.90 13.35 -13.66
CA ASP A 43 6.82 12.53 -12.86
C ASP A 43 7.71 11.65 -13.74
N MET A 44 7.16 11.13 -14.84
CA MET A 44 7.95 10.39 -15.85
C MET A 44 8.95 11.30 -16.56
N ALA A 45 8.55 12.51 -16.97
CA ALA A 45 9.46 13.48 -17.59
C ALA A 45 10.59 13.89 -16.63
N ARG A 46 10.28 14.10 -15.35
CA ARG A 46 11.26 14.39 -14.29
C ARG A 46 12.20 13.21 -14.05
N TYR A 47 11.68 12.00 -14.06
CA TYR A 47 12.46 10.77 -13.87
C TYR A 47 13.45 10.53 -15.01
N PHE A 48 13.04 10.75 -16.26
CA PHE A 48 13.89 10.57 -17.44
C PHE A 48 14.71 11.82 -17.84
N GLY A 49 14.54 12.95 -17.13
CA GLY A 49 15.21 14.21 -17.46
C GLY A 49 14.77 14.80 -18.80
N VAL A 50 13.57 14.45 -19.27
CA VAL A 50 13.01 14.96 -20.52
C VAL A 50 12.38 16.34 -20.23
N PRO A 51 12.72 17.38 -21.00
CA PRO A 51 12.08 18.69 -20.84
C PRO A 51 10.56 18.59 -21.03
N LEU A 52 9.79 19.12 -20.08
CA LEU A 52 8.33 19.17 -20.18
C LEU A 52 7.89 20.01 -21.38
N PRO A 53 6.81 19.61 -22.08
CA PRO A 53 6.20 20.42 -23.13
C PRO A 53 5.81 21.81 -22.61
N SER A 54 5.96 22.83 -23.46
CA SER A 54 5.74 24.24 -23.10
C SER A 54 4.33 24.56 -22.59
N TYR A 55 3.32 23.78 -23.02
CA TYR A 55 1.94 23.95 -22.57
C TYR A 55 1.74 23.52 -21.09
N MET A 56 2.44 22.48 -20.63
CA MET A 56 2.40 22.03 -19.22
C MET A 56 3.06 23.06 -18.30
N ARG A 57 4.20 23.62 -18.73
CA ARG A 57 4.91 24.66 -17.97
C ARG A 57 4.07 25.93 -17.79
N ARG A 58 3.22 26.26 -18.76
CA ARG A 58 2.35 27.45 -18.72
C ARG A 58 1.17 27.30 -17.76
N ARG A 59 0.61 26.08 -17.63
CA ARG A 59 -0.48 25.81 -16.69
C ARG A 59 -0.04 26.02 -15.25
N HIS A 60 1.13 25.50 -14.87
CA HIS A 60 1.66 25.64 -13.51
C HIS A 60 1.88 27.10 -13.11
N THR A 61 2.43 27.93 -14.01
CA THR A 61 2.56 29.37 -13.73
C THR A 61 1.19 30.03 -13.56
N GLN A 62 0.16 29.59 -14.29
CA GLN A 62 -1.18 30.18 -14.21
C GLN A 62 -1.92 29.78 -12.93
N THR A 63 -1.80 28.52 -12.48
CA THR A 63 -2.38 28.08 -11.19
C THR A 63 -1.66 28.73 -10.02
N GLN A 64 -0.35 28.92 -10.13
CA GLN A 64 0.44 29.58 -9.10
C GLN A 64 0.10 31.07 -8.99
N THR A 65 -0.10 31.78 -10.11
CA THR A 65 -0.58 33.17 -10.09
C THR A 65 -2.01 33.29 -9.54
N GLN A 66 -2.91 32.34 -9.83
CA GLN A 66 -4.26 32.35 -9.24
C GLN A 66 -4.26 32.05 -7.74
N GLN A 67 -3.35 31.23 -7.24
CA GLN A 67 -3.19 30.99 -5.80
C GLN A 67 -2.51 32.17 -5.08
N GLU A 68 -1.55 32.84 -5.72
CA GLU A 68 -0.98 34.09 -5.20
C GLU A 68 -2.02 35.21 -5.19
N GLU A 69 -2.84 35.37 -6.22
CA GLU A 69 -3.94 36.35 -6.24
C GLU A 69 -5.00 36.05 -5.17
N GLN A 70 -5.34 34.78 -4.93
CA GLN A 70 -6.26 34.41 -3.84
C GLN A 70 -5.65 34.61 -2.45
N GLN A 71 -4.35 34.37 -2.28
CA GLN A 71 -3.65 34.69 -1.02
C GLN A 71 -3.52 36.20 -0.80
N GLU A 72 -3.29 36.99 -1.85
CA GLU A 72 -3.25 38.45 -1.75
C GLU A 72 -4.64 39.05 -1.47
N GLU A 73 -5.72 38.44 -1.97
CA GLU A 73 -7.10 38.83 -1.59
C GLU A 73 -7.44 38.45 -0.14
N GLU A 74 -6.97 37.29 0.35
CA GLU A 74 -7.18 36.86 1.73
C GLU A 74 -6.32 37.65 2.74
N GLU A 75 -5.11 38.09 2.35
CA GLU A 75 -4.28 39.01 3.14
C GLU A 75 -4.78 40.47 3.08
N GLN A 76 -5.52 40.88 2.03
CA GLN A 76 -6.09 42.24 1.94
C GLN A 76 -7.30 42.46 2.87
N ASP A 77 -8.04 41.41 3.23
CA ASP A 77 -9.21 41.55 4.12
C ASP A 77 -8.81 41.64 5.61
N ASP A 78 -7.57 41.28 5.97
CA ASP A 78 -7.07 41.29 7.35
C ASP A 78 -6.15 42.49 7.69
N HIS A 79 -5.90 43.41 6.75
CA HIS A 79 -4.94 44.53 6.89
C HIS A 79 -5.50 45.93 6.61
N GLN A 80 -6.67 46.26 7.15
CA GLN A 80 -7.10 47.66 7.34
C GLN A 80 -6.57 48.33 8.63
N GLN A 81 -5.64 47.71 9.36
CA GLN A 81 -4.90 48.40 10.42
C GLN A 81 -3.41 48.12 10.34
N GLU A 82 -2.65 49.20 10.15
CA GLU A 82 -1.22 49.40 10.37
C GLU A 82 -0.29 49.45 9.13
N GLU A 83 0.27 50.65 8.98
CA GLU A 83 1.24 51.13 8.00
C GLU A 83 2.67 50.57 8.21
N PRO A 84 3.60 50.79 7.25
CA PRO A 84 4.65 49.82 6.92
C PRO A 84 6.05 50.19 7.42
N ALA A 85 6.91 49.16 7.53
CA ALA A 85 8.35 49.32 7.37
C ALA A 85 9.06 48.01 6.95
N ASN A 86 9.72 48.06 5.78
CA ASN A 86 11.09 47.57 5.56
C ASN A 86 11.40 46.05 5.67
N LEU A 87 11.61 45.36 4.53
CA LEU A 87 12.95 45.04 3.97
C LEU A 87 12.94 43.87 2.96
N ARG A 88 13.59 44.13 1.82
CA ARG A 88 14.00 43.19 0.76
C ARG A 88 15.03 42.17 1.24
N THR A 89 14.96 40.95 0.74
CA THR A 89 16.15 40.18 0.29
C THR A 89 15.78 39.12 -0.76
N PRO A 90 16.43 39.08 -1.94
CA PRO A 90 16.41 37.93 -2.83
C PRO A 90 17.69 37.09 -2.65
N THR A 91 17.60 35.76 -2.69
CA THR A 91 18.82 34.93 -2.87
C THR A 91 18.52 33.75 -3.77
N SER A 92 18.86 33.96 -5.03
CA SER A 92 19.04 32.99 -6.11
C SER A 92 20.41 32.32 -6.00
N VAL A 93 20.48 30.98 -5.98
CA VAL A 93 21.65 30.18 -6.36
C VAL A 93 21.16 28.80 -6.84
N SER A 94 21.22 28.53 -8.14
CA SER A 94 22.30 27.86 -8.86
C SER A 94 22.15 26.34 -8.87
N SER A 95 21.61 25.85 -9.97
CA SER A 95 21.41 24.44 -10.31
C SER A 95 22.69 23.86 -10.91
N PHE A 96 23.27 22.84 -10.29
CA PHE A 96 24.29 21.97 -10.90
C PHE A 96 23.70 20.57 -11.10
N ALA A 97 23.71 20.11 -12.35
CA ALA A 97 23.35 18.77 -12.76
C ALA A 97 24.52 17.80 -12.52
N PRO A 98 24.28 16.53 -12.12
CA PRO A 98 25.25 15.47 -12.33
C PRO A 98 24.89 14.61 -13.54
N SER A 99 25.91 14.49 -14.38
CA SER A 99 26.10 13.61 -15.52
C SER A 99 25.67 12.15 -15.29
N SER A 100 24.99 11.62 -16.30
CA SER A 100 24.75 10.21 -16.59
C SER A 100 26.03 9.38 -16.75
N SER A 101 26.07 8.13 -16.28
CA SER A 101 25.87 6.97 -17.16
C SER A 101 26.13 5.59 -16.51
N PRO A 102 25.58 4.51 -17.11
CA PRO A 102 25.36 3.18 -16.51
C PRO A 102 26.24 2.08 -17.11
N VAL A 103 26.41 0.94 -16.42
CA VAL A 103 26.58 -0.39 -17.09
C VAL A 103 26.07 -1.52 -16.18
N LYS A 104 25.10 -2.29 -16.73
CA LYS A 104 24.68 -3.64 -16.30
C LYS A 104 25.82 -4.65 -16.44
N LYS A 105 25.94 -5.63 -15.54
CA LYS A 105 26.29 -6.99 -15.99
C LYS A 105 25.84 -8.06 -15.00
N ASP A 106 24.96 -8.93 -15.50
CA ASP A 106 24.57 -10.20 -14.92
C ASP A 106 25.75 -11.17 -14.86
N ALA A 107 25.78 -12.04 -13.85
CA ALA A 107 25.84 -13.50 -14.02
C ALA A 107 26.24 -14.22 -12.73
N ALA A 108 25.58 -15.35 -12.53
CA ALA A 108 25.77 -16.31 -11.48
C ALA A 108 27.12 -17.04 -11.54
N THR A 109 27.22 -18.02 -10.62
CA THR A 109 28.09 -19.21 -10.59
C THR A 109 29.40 -19.19 -9.80
N THR A 110 29.37 -20.11 -8.83
CA THR A 110 30.43 -21.04 -8.40
C THR A 110 31.59 -20.54 -7.57
N LYS A 111 31.61 -21.08 -6.35
CA LYS A 111 32.74 -21.17 -5.43
C LYS A 111 33.92 -21.83 -6.15
N THR A 112 34.88 -21.03 -6.55
CA THR A 112 36.22 -21.50 -6.90
C THR A 112 37.18 -20.75 -5.99
N ALA A 113 37.81 -21.49 -5.07
CA ALA A 113 38.89 -20.98 -4.25
C ALA A 113 40.01 -20.50 -5.19
N LEU A 114 40.20 -19.18 -5.26
CA LEU A 114 41.36 -18.59 -5.91
C LEU A 114 42.36 -18.10 -4.86
N PRO A 115 43.66 -18.25 -5.16
CA PRO A 115 44.73 -18.04 -4.21
C PRO A 115 44.88 -16.56 -3.88
N LEU A 116 45.24 -16.33 -2.63
CA LEU A 116 45.77 -15.11 -2.03
C LEU A 116 46.90 -14.52 -2.89
N LEU A 117 46.56 -13.77 -3.94
CA LEU A 117 47.52 -12.93 -4.63
C LEU A 117 47.75 -11.69 -3.78
N HIS A 118 48.78 -11.81 -2.96
CA HIS A 118 49.54 -10.76 -2.30
C HIS A 118 50.01 -9.77 -3.39
N LEU A 119 49.19 -8.76 -3.68
CA LEU A 119 49.61 -7.62 -4.47
C LEU A 119 50.51 -6.79 -3.57
N ASP A 120 51.80 -6.80 -3.93
CA ASP A 120 52.87 -6.03 -3.30
C ASP A 120 52.41 -4.59 -3.04
N SER A 121 52.47 -4.24 -1.76
CA SER A 121 52.37 -2.85 -1.31
C SER A 121 53.50 -2.06 -1.97
N PRO A 122 53.22 -0.90 -2.61
CA PRO A 122 54.27 -0.06 -3.13
C PRO A 122 55.17 0.39 -1.99
N THR A 123 56.44 0.04 -2.18
CA THR A 123 57.60 0.27 -1.35
C THR A 123 57.58 1.66 -0.73
N GLN A 124 57.80 1.68 0.59
CA GLN A 124 58.17 2.84 1.38
C GLN A 124 59.30 3.62 0.68
N THR A 125 58.98 4.82 0.17
CA THR A 125 59.98 5.88 0.04
C THR A 125 60.06 6.58 1.40
N ASP A 126 60.99 6.10 2.21
CA ASP A 126 61.54 6.87 3.32
C ASP A 126 62.15 8.17 2.78
N GLY A 127 61.87 9.29 3.45
CA GLY A 127 62.66 10.51 3.30
C GLY A 127 61.94 11.69 2.66
N SER A 128 61.04 12.31 3.40
CA SER A 128 60.89 13.77 3.36
C SER A 128 60.04 14.20 4.54
N ALA A 129 60.67 14.84 5.53
CA ALA A 129 60.03 15.60 6.58
C ALA A 129 59.18 16.70 5.94
N THR A 130 57.95 16.35 5.57
CA THR A 130 57.03 17.24 4.89
C THR A 130 56.03 17.69 5.92
N GLU A 131 56.09 18.98 6.18
CA GLU A 131 55.40 19.72 7.21
C GLU A 131 53.92 19.33 7.34
N HIS A 132 53.47 19.31 8.59
CA HIS A 132 52.09 19.12 9.03
C HIS A 132 51.13 20.06 8.30
N SER A 133 50.70 19.65 7.11
CA SER A 133 49.59 20.23 6.39
C SER A 133 48.33 19.78 7.13
N SER A 134 47.96 20.58 8.13
CA SER A 134 46.71 20.48 8.87
C SER A 134 45.58 20.22 7.87
N PRO A 135 44.84 19.10 7.98
CA PRO A 135 43.76 18.79 7.05
C PRO A 135 42.81 19.98 7.01
N SER A 136 42.65 20.58 5.83
CA SER A 136 41.82 21.77 5.72
C SER A 136 40.38 21.39 6.12
N PRO A 137 39.76 22.12 7.06
CA PRO A 137 38.44 21.77 7.61
C PRO A 137 37.35 21.67 6.54
N SER A 138 37.57 22.25 5.36
CA SER A 138 36.66 22.16 4.20
C SER A 138 36.44 20.74 3.69
N GLY A 139 37.45 19.86 3.75
CA GLY A 139 37.34 18.50 3.18
C GLY A 139 36.50 17.55 4.03
N GLU A 140 36.50 17.72 5.35
CA GLU A 140 35.72 16.87 6.27
C GLU A 140 34.23 17.25 6.26
N GLU A 141 33.93 18.54 6.19
CA GLU A 141 32.56 19.05 6.08
C GLU A 141 31.88 18.59 4.79
N GLU A 142 32.59 18.62 3.66
CA GLU A 142 32.05 18.13 2.38
C GLU A 142 31.76 16.62 2.43
N LYS A 143 32.67 15.82 2.99
CA LYS A 143 32.45 14.37 3.20
C LYS A 143 31.22 14.11 4.06
N LEU A 144 31.03 14.88 5.13
CA LEU A 144 29.84 14.79 5.99
C LEU A 144 28.57 15.16 5.22
N ARG A 145 28.60 16.20 4.39
CA ARG A 145 27.48 16.61 3.53
C ARG A 145 27.09 15.51 2.55
N VAL A 146 28.06 14.96 1.81
CA VAL A 146 27.84 13.85 0.86
C VAL A 146 27.30 12.60 1.58
N SER A 147 27.81 12.29 2.78
CA SER A 147 27.34 11.15 3.57
C SER A 147 25.88 11.32 4.02
N ARG A 148 25.50 12.53 4.49
CA ARG A 148 24.12 12.88 4.84
C ARG A 148 23.19 12.77 3.64
N GLU A 149 23.61 13.27 2.48
CA GLU A 149 22.82 13.21 1.25
C GLU A 149 22.62 11.77 0.77
N ARG A 150 23.69 10.96 0.77
CA ARG A 150 23.59 9.52 0.48
C ARG A 150 22.62 8.80 1.41
N ASN A 151 22.64 9.13 2.71
CA ASN A 151 21.70 8.55 3.67
C ASN A 151 20.25 8.97 3.37
N ARG A 152 20.04 10.24 3.00
CA ARG A 152 18.72 10.78 2.62
C ARG A 152 18.15 10.05 1.39
N LEU A 153 18.96 9.89 0.34
CA LEU A 153 18.59 9.15 -0.86
C LEU A 153 18.32 7.67 -0.57
N HIS A 154 19.14 7.03 0.27
CA HIS A 154 18.92 5.64 0.66
C HIS A 154 17.61 5.45 1.44
N ALA A 155 17.31 6.37 2.36
CA ALA A 155 16.05 6.37 3.09
C ALA A 155 14.85 6.59 2.15
N GLN A 156 14.96 7.50 1.18
CA GLN A 156 13.92 7.73 0.16
C GLN A 156 13.67 6.48 -0.68
N ARG A 157 14.72 5.87 -1.25
CA ARG A 157 14.61 4.62 -2.03
C ARG A 157 13.99 3.49 -1.22
N THR A 158 14.34 3.39 0.06
CA THR A 158 13.74 2.38 0.95
C THR A 158 12.26 2.64 1.19
N ARG A 159 11.84 3.90 1.32
CA ARG A 159 10.42 4.27 1.45
C ARG A 159 9.65 3.98 0.17
N ILE A 160 10.23 4.30 -0.99
CA ILE A 160 9.64 4.03 -2.32
C ILE A 160 9.41 2.53 -2.49
N ARG A 161 10.44 1.70 -2.33
CA ARG A 161 10.32 0.23 -2.45
C ARG A 161 9.27 -0.37 -1.51
N LYS A 162 9.15 0.17 -0.29
CA LYS A 162 8.14 -0.29 0.67
C LYS A 162 6.72 0.13 0.26
N ARG A 163 6.56 1.30 -0.35
CA ARG A 163 5.28 1.76 -0.90
C ARG A 163 4.88 0.87 -2.07
N GLU A 164 5.77 0.67 -3.05
CA GLU A 164 5.57 -0.20 -4.21
C GLU A 164 5.21 -1.65 -3.78
N LEU A 165 5.87 -2.17 -2.74
CA LEU A 165 5.54 -3.50 -2.21
C LEU A 165 4.13 -3.56 -1.61
N LEU A 166 3.70 -2.53 -0.87
CA LEU A 166 2.35 -2.49 -0.30
C LEU A 166 1.28 -2.29 -1.39
N GLU A 167 1.57 -1.45 -2.38
CA GLU A 167 0.72 -1.21 -3.55
C GLU A 167 0.52 -2.49 -4.37
N SER A 168 1.61 -3.18 -4.73
CA SER A 168 1.53 -4.47 -5.44
C SER A 168 0.82 -5.56 -4.64
N LEU A 169 0.91 -5.57 -3.30
CA LEU A 169 0.12 -6.48 -2.47
C LEU A 169 -1.37 -6.13 -2.50
N LYS A 170 -1.74 -4.84 -2.49
CA LYS A 170 -3.14 -4.41 -2.60
C LYS A 170 -3.74 -4.79 -3.95
N GLU A 171 -3.06 -4.46 -5.04
CA GLU A 171 -3.45 -4.86 -6.40
C GLU A 171 -3.61 -6.39 -6.50
N ARG A 172 -2.72 -7.14 -5.86
CA ARG A 172 -2.80 -8.61 -5.86
C ARG A 172 -4.00 -9.13 -5.06
N ILE A 173 -4.35 -8.49 -3.94
CA ILE A 173 -5.54 -8.84 -3.15
C ILE A 173 -6.79 -8.60 -3.99
N GLU A 174 -6.91 -7.42 -4.60
CA GLU A 174 -8.05 -7.05 -5.46
C GLU A 174 -8.20 -8.03 -6.63
N ALA A 175 -7.13 -8.29 -7.39
CA ALA A 175 -7.17 -9.24 -8.50
C ALA A 175 -7.57 -10.67 -8.07
N LEU A 176 -7.19 -11.11 -6.86
CA LEU A 176 -7.60 -12.41 -6.33
C LEU A 176 -9.06 -12.42 -5.86
N GLN A 177 -9.56 -11.30 -5.36
CA GLN A 177 -10.98 -11.13 -5.01
C GLN A 177 -11.86 -11.15 -6.26
N ASP A 178 -11.49 -10.42 -7.31
CA ASP A 178 -12.19 -10.45 -8.59
C ASP A 178 -12.23 -11.86 -9.18
N GLU A 179 -11.10 -12.57 -9.11
CA GLU A 179 -11.01 -13.95 -9.55
C GLU A 179 -11.91 -14.88 -8.73
N PHE A 180 -11.96 -14.70 -7.41
CA PHE A 180 -12.84 -15.45 -6.53
C PHE A 180 -14.31 -15.26 -6.92
N GLU A 181 -14.72 -14.02 -7.17
CA GLU A 181 -16.09 -13.71 -7.58
C GLU A 181 -16.45 -14.34 -8.92
N LEU A 182 -15.54 -14.28 -9.89
CA LEU A 182 -15.74 -14.93 -11.20
C LEU A 182 -15.86 -16.45 -11.06
N LEU A 183 -14.97 -17.08 -10.30
CA LEU A 183 -15.01 -18.53 -10.04
C LEU A 183 -16.30 -18.93 -9.32
N LYS A 184 -16.78 -18.10 -8.40
CA LYS A 184 -18.03 -18.32 -7.67
C LYS A 184 -19.23 -18.29 -8.61
N GLN A 185 -19.33 -17.29 -9.48
CA GLN A 185 -20.39 -17.20 -10.49
C GLN A 185 -20.39 -18.43 -11.42
N ALA A 186 -19.21 -18.85 -11.89
CA ALA A 186 -19.08 -20.05 -12.71
C ALA A 186 -19.50 -21.32 -11.94
N TYR A 187 -19.07 -21.45 -10.69
CA TYR A 187 -19.48 -22.56 -9.82
C TYR A 187 -21.00 -22.61 -9.64
N ASP A 188 -21.64 -21.49 -9.33
CA ASP A 188 -23.09 -21.40 -9.12
C ASP A 188 -23.87 -21.74 -10.40
N PHE A 189 -23.38 -21.29 -11.56
CA PHE A 189 -23.94 -21.65 -12.86
C PHE A 189 -23.89 -23.17 -13.10
N HIS A 190 -22.73 -23.80 -12.91
CA HIS A 190 -22.59 -25.24 -13.13
C HIS A 190 -23.33 -26.07 -12.07
N ALA A 191 -23.33 -25.65 -10.81
CA ALA A 191 -24.12 -26.28 -9.75
C ALA A 191 -25.62 -26.27 -10.10
N THR A 192 -26.13 -25.14 -10.58
CA THR A 192 -27.51 -25.01 -11.05
C THR A 192 -27.79 -25.94 -12.23
N ALA A 193 -26.88 -26.02 -13.21
CA ALA A 193 -27.02 -26.94 -14.33
C ALA A 193 -27.13 -28.41 -13.87
N VAL A 194 -26.31 -28.83 -12.91
CA VAL A 194 -26.41 -30.20 -12.34
C VAL A 194 -27.75 -30.42 -11.64
N CYS A 195 -28.25 -29.44 -10.87
CA CYS A 195 -29.57 -29.53 -10.26
C CYS A 195 -30.69 -29.69 -11.31
N LEU A 196 -30.62 -28.96 -12.42
CA LEU A 196 -31.61 -29.08 -13.51
C LEU A 196 -31.53 -30.45 -14.19
N LEU A 197 -30.33 -30.98 -14.43
CA LEU A 197 -30.15 -32.33 -14.96
C LEU A 197 -30.74 -33.41 -14.02
N ARG A 198 -30.58 -33.23 -12.70
CA ARG A 198 -31.18 -34.13 -11.69
C ARG A 198 -32.71 -34.11 -11.73
N LEU A 199 -33.33 -32.95 -11.95
CA LEU A 199 -34.79 -32.82 -12.07
C LEU A 199 -35.33 -33.39 -13.38
N GLY A 200 -34.51 -33.45 -14.44
CA GLY A 200 -34.87 -34.01 -15.74
C GLY A 200 -35.04 -35.53 -15.77
N ASN A 201 -35.00 -36.23 -14.63
CA ASN A 201 -35.09 -37.69 -14.51
C ASN A 201 -34.06 -38.47 -15.36
N VAL A 202 -32.88 -37.90 -15.60
CA VAL A 202 -31.74 -38.66 -16.10
C VAL A 202 -31.08 -39.34 -14.89
N VAL A 203 -31.77 -40.33 -14.31
CA VAL A 203 -31.46 -40.88 -12.97
C VAL A 203 -30.19 -41.72 -12.95
N ASP A 204 -29.72 -42.17 -14.12
CA ASP A 204 -28.59 -43.09 -14.24
C ASP A 204 -27.28 -42.44 -14.69
N VAL A 205 -27.11 -41.12 -14.51
CA VAL A 205 -25.81 -40.49 -14.82
C VAL A 205 -24.91 -40.59 -13.57
N PRO A 206 -23.78 -41.32 -13.62
CA PRO A 206 -22.82 -41.45 -12.51
C PRO A 206 -22.30 -40.10 -11.98
N CYS A 207 -22.48 -39.05 -12.78
CA CYS A 207 -22.15 -37.67 -12.50
C CYS A 207 -22.89 -37.11 -11.26
N VAL A 208 -24.16 -37.53 -11.03
CA VAL A 208 -24.99 -37.03 -9.91
C VAL A 208 -24.51 -37.61 -8.57
N GLN A 209 -24.10 -38.88 -8.52
CA GLN A 209 -23.60 -39.52 -7.30
C GLN A 209 -22.26 -38.92 -6.84
N LYS A 210 -21.34 -38.65 -7.79
CA LYS A 210 -20.09 -37.93 -7.46
C LYS A 210 -20.37 -36.54 -6.91
N LEU A 211 -21.42 -35.88 -7.39
CA LEU A 211 -21.78 -34.57 -6.90
C LEU A 211 -22.29 -34.58 -5.46
N GLU A 212 -23.08 -35.58 -5.08
CA GLU A 212 -23.59 -35.71 -3.71
C GLU A 212 -22.44 -35.90 -2.71
N GLN A 213 -21.38 -36.60 -3.12
CA GLN A 213 -20.18 -36.78 -2.31
C GLN A 213 -19.35 -35.49 -2.17
N VAL A 214 -19.40 -34.59 -3.15
CA VAL A 214 -18.74 -33.27 -3.09
C VAL A 214 -19.62 -32.24 -2.38
N GLY A 215 -20.93 -32.27 -2.58
CA GLY A 215 -21.88 -31.26 -2.08
C GLY A 215 -22.02 -31.24 -0.55
N ILE A 216 -21.85 -32.38 0.13
CA ILE A 216 -22.02 -32.47 1.59
C ILE A 216 -20.78 -31.97 2.35
N ASN A 217 -19.59 -32.10 1.76
CA ASN A 217 -18.34 -31.66 2.39
C ASN A 217 -17.91 -30.25 1.98
N ALA A 218 -18.62 -29.59 1.04
CA ALA A 218 -18.15 -28.37 0.39
C ALA A 218 -19.02 -27.12 0.57
N THR A 219 -20.22 -27.23 1.15
CA THR A 219 -21.08 -26.05 1.43
C THR A 219 -20.65 -25.27 2.66
N GLU A 220 -19.83 -25.88 3.51
CA GLU A 220 -19.29 -25.23 4.69
C GLU A 220 -17.85 -24.84 4.40
N ASP A 221 -17.66 -23.59 3.96
CA ASP A 221 -16.37 -22.88 3.97
C ASP A 221 -16.01 -22.57 5.44
N ARG A 222 -15.99 -23.65 6.22
CA ARG A 222 -15.67 -23.66 7.63
C ARG A 222 -14.18 -23.87 7.78
N ASP A 223 -13.57 -23.07 8.63
CA ASP A 223 -12.21 -23.31 9.07
C ASP A 223 -12.12 -24.67 9.79
N GLU A 224 -10.90 -25.12 10.13
CA GLU A 224 -10.70 -26.39 10.85
C GLU A 224 -11.46 -26.42 12.19
N GLU A 225 -11.84 -25.25 12.70
CA GLU A 225 -12.65 -25.04 13.89
C GLU A 225 -14.17 -25.04 13.65
N GLY A 226 -14.65 -25.27 12.43
CA GLY A 226 -16.08 -25.33 12.14
C GLY A 226 -16.77 -23.97 12.15
N ARG A 227 -16.03 -22.86 12.08
CA ARG A 227 -16.60 -21.51 12.03
C ARG A 227 -16.68 -21.07 10.58
N LEU A 228 -17.84 -20.50 10.23
CA LEU A 228 -18.00 -19.82 8.95
C LEU A 228 -16.99 -18.69 8.91
N CYS A 229 -16.10 -18.70 7.93
CA CYS A 229 -15.20 -17.59 7.67
C CYS A 229 -16.03 -16.37 7.26
N ASP A 230 -16.50 -15.59 8.23
CA ASP A 230 -17.11 -14.26 8.05
C ASP A 230 -16.03 -13.25 7.62
N ALA A 231 -15.34 -13.53 6.50
CA ALA A 231 -14.27 -12.70 5.95
C ALA A 231 -14.76 -11.30 5.56
N ALA A 232 -16.07 -11.13 5.32
CA ALA A 232 -16.67 -9.84 5.04
C ALA A 232 -16.70 -8.90 6.26
N LYS A 233 -16.63 -9.43 7.49
CA LYS A 233 -16.79 -8.60 8.69
C LYS A 233 -15.49 -8.01 9.22
N THR A 234 -14.34 -8.58 8.87
CA THR A 234 -13.03 -8.07 9.29
C THR A 234 -12.44 -7.05 8.31
N ALA A 235 -12.76 -7.11 7.02
CA ALA A 235 -12.27 -6.13 6.04
C ALA A 235 -12.93 -4.74 6.16
N ALA A 236 -14.20 -4.68 6.60
CA ALA A 236 -14.93 -3.42 6.74
C ALA A 236 -14.67 -2.69 8.08
N HIS A 237 -13.97 -3.31 9.03
CA HIS A 237 -13.66 -2.73 10.34
C HIS A 237 -12.16 -2.43 10.54
N ASP A 238 -11.43 -2.21 9.44
CA ASP A 238 -10.14 -1.49 9.43
C ASP A 238 -10.35 -0.04 8.95
N SER A 239 -11.55 0.52 9.19
CA SER A 239 -11.81 1.95 9.10
C SER A 239 -11.05 2.68 10.19
N ASP A 240 -9.78 2.96 9.93
CA ASP A 240 -9.01 4.13 10.37
C ASP A 240 -9.31 4.63 11.79
N ALA A 241 -9.59 3.71 12.70
CA ALA A 241 -9.68 3.95 14.12
C ALA A 241 -8.25 3.97 14.67
N ASP A 242 -7.38 4.77 14.04
CA ASP A 242 -6.44 5.66 14.73
C ASP A 242 -7.27 6.74 15.46
N ALA A 243 -8.35 6.35 16.14
CA ALA A 243 -8.85 7.09 17.27
C ALA A 243 -7.75 6.97 18.31
N ASP A 244 -7.18 8.11 18.66
CA ASP A 244 -6.30 8.37 19.80
C ASP A 244 -6.90 7.84 21.12
N HIS A 245 -7.07 6.52 21.25
CA HIS A 245 -7.56 5.84 22.45
C HIS A 245 -6.41 5.23 23.23
N GLU A 246 -5.25 5.90 23.20
CA GLU A 246 -4.19 5.71 24.19
C GLU A 246 -3.96 7.02 24.96
N ASP A 247 -5.04 7.53 25.58
CA ASP A 247 -4.92 8.31 26.82
C ASP A 247 -6.20 8.20 27.70
N ALA A 248 -6.97 7.13 27.53
CA ALA A 248 -7.92 6.72 28.55
C ALA A 248 -7.11 6.00 29.63
N HIS A 249 -6.57 6.82 30.54
CA HIS A 249 -6.18 6.48 31.90
C HIS A 249 -6.20 4.97 32.21
N GLU A 250 -5.01 4.41 32.43
CA GLU A 250 -4.87 3.44 33.51
C GLU A 250 -5.37 4.13 34.79
N HIS A 251 -6.69 4.17 34.98
CA HIS A 251 -7.28 4.37 36.28
C HIS A 251 -6.74 3.21 37.09
N GLU A 252 -5.80 3.55 37.98
CA GLU A 252 -5.40 2.74 39.10
C GLU A 252 -6.56 1.84 39.50
N LYS A 253 -6.32 0.54 39.32
CA LYS A 253 -7.12 -0.54 39.88
C LYS A 253 -6.98 -0.42 41.40
N GLY A 254 -7.72 0.55 41.94
CA GLY A 254 -7.55 1.10 43.27
C GLY A 254 -8.82 1.77 43.82
N CYS A 255 -9.99 1.67 43.15
CA CYS A 255 -11.24 1.75 43.91
C CYS A 255 -11.49 0.37 44.51
N ALA A 256 -11.03 0.20 45.74
CA ALA A 256 -11.32 -0.94 46.61
C ALA A 256 -12.78 -0.90 47.11
N CYS A 257 -13.72 -0.77 46.18
CA CYS A 257 -15.16 -0.74 46.45
C CYS A 257 -15.82 -2.09 46.12
N SER A 258 -15.08 -3.19 46.31
CA SER A 258 -15.59 -4.58 46.29
C SER A 258 -15.57 -5.19 47.70
N GLY A 259 -16.29 -4.54 48.62
CA GLY A 259 -16.72 -5.13 49.88
C GLY A 259 -18.15 -5.65 49.74
N LYS A 260 -18.30 -6.97 49.82
CA LYS A 260 -19.56 -7.72 49.75
C LYS A 260 -20.50 -7.38 50.92
N ASP A 261 -21.78 -7.41 50.60
CA ASP A 261 -22.92 -7.68 51.50
C ASP A 261 -23.16 -6.72 52.68
N ALA A 262 -23.71 -5.53 52.41
CA ALA A 262 -24.67 -4.88 53.32
C ALA A 262 -25.35 -3.64 52.69
N ALA A 263 -26.68 -3.71 52.63
CA ALA A 263 -27.64 -2.60 52.59
C ALA A 263 -27.68 -1.64 51.37
N PRO A 264 -28.89 -1.21 50.95
CA PRO A 264 -29.07 -0.17 49.94
C PRO A 264 -28.98 1.20 50.61
N SER A 265 -27.81 1.85 50.57
CA SER A 265 -27.72 3.29 50.87
C SER A 265 -26.68 3.98 50.00
N ASP A 266 -27.18 4.91 49.19
CA ASP A 266 -26.58 6.14 48.69
C ASP A 266 -25.14 6.16 48.14
N ALA A 267 -25.10 6.23 46.82
CA ALA A 267 -24.25 7.10 45.99
C ALA A 267 -22.74 7.05 46.23
N CYS A 268 -22.06 6.17 45.47
CA CYS A 268 -20.69 6.50 45.04
C CYS A 268 -20.75 7.79 44.20
N THR A 269 -20.40 8.93 44.80
CA THR A 269 -20.03 10.18 44.12
C THR A 269 -18.67 10.02 43.45
N CYS A 270 -18.50 8.97 42.66
CA CYS A 270 -17.48 8.92 41.64
C CYS A 270 -17.92 9.92 40.56
N ILE A 271 -17.46 11.16 40.74
CA ILE A 271 -17.79 12.41 40.02
C ILE A 271 -18.26 12.10 38.60
N GLY A 272 -19.58 12.01 38.46
CA GLY A 272 -20.22 12.08 37.16
C GLY A 272 -19.84 13.43 36.57
N ALA A 273 -19.20 13.39 35.41
CA ALA A 273 -19.17 14.53 34.51
C ALA A 273 -20.62 14.90 34.20
N GLN A 274 -21.19 15.82 35.01
CA GLN A 274 -22.47 16.44 34.70
C GLN A 274 -22.26 17.20 33.40
N LEU A 275 -22.69 16.57 32.30
CA LEU A 275 -22.94 17.25 31.05
C LEU A 275 -23.98 18.33 31.36
N ASN A 276 -23.59 19.59 31.19
CA ASN A 276 -24.54 20.69 31.27
C ASN A 276 -25.65 20.48 30.22
N ALA A 277 -26.87 20.92 30.51
CA ALA A 277 -28.03 20.76 29.62
C ALA A 277 -27.92 21.54 28.29
N ASN A 278 -26.78 22.18 28.00
CA ASN A 278 -26.55 22.99 26.81
C ASN A 278 -25.69 22.31 25.74
N GLY A 279 -25.28 21.05 25.92
CA GLY A 279 -24.56 20.27 24.89
C GLY A 279 -23.22 20.87 24.45
N LYS A 280 -22.74 21.92 25.11
CA LYS A 280 -21.47 22.58 24.80
C LYS A 280 -20.45 22.12 25.84
N ARG A 281 -19.49 21.31 25.39
CA ARG A 281 -18.25 21.03 26.13
C ARG A 281 -17.71 22.36 26.65
N PRO A 282 -17.47 22.52 27.96
CA PRO A 282 -16.79 23.69 28.45
C PRO A 282 -15.40 23.69 27.82
N TYR A 283 -15.16 24.63 26.91
CA TYR A 283 -13.81 24.97 26.50
C TYR A 283 -13.06 25.31 27.78
N SER A 284 -12.00 24.55 28.05
CA SER A 284 -11.09 24.74 29.18
C SER A 284 -10.34 26.06 29.01
N SER A 285 -11.04 27.18 29.16
CA SER A 285 -10.43 28.48 29.36
C SER A 285 -9.92 28.51 30.80
N THR A 286 -8.62 28.30 30.91
CA THR A 286 -7.73 28.87 31.93
C THR A 286 -8.35 30.04 32.68
N THR A 287 -8.84 29.81 33.89
CA THR A 287 -8.82 30.76 35.04
C THR A 287 -9.59 30.15 36.22
N THR A 288 -9.00 29.17 36.89
CA THR A 288 -9.34 28.89 38.31
C THR A 288 -8.07 28.53 39.05
N ALA A 289 -7.39 29.59 39.52
CA ALA A 289 -6.49 29.50 40.64
C ALA A 289 -7.29 29.01 41.86
N ALA A 290 -6.66 28.18 42.68
CA ALA A 290 -7.17 27.65 43.95
C ALA A 290 -8.20 26.51 43.85
N SER A 291 -7.71 25.29 43.60
CA SER A 291 -8.06 24.14 44.46
C SER A 291 -7.22 22.90 44.15
N THR A 292 -6.65 22.30 45.22
CA THR A 292 -6.22 20.90 45.33
C THR A 292 -4.85 20.47 44.74
N SER A 293 -3.79 21.09 45.26
CA SER A 293 -2.61 20.51 45.91
C SER A 293 -2.30 18.98 45.89
N SER A 294 -2.37 18.26 44.76
CA SER A 294 -1.84 16.87 44.72
C SER A 294 -1.15 16.44 43.41
N GLY A 295 -0.76 17.38 42.53
CA GLY A 295 -0.09 17.05 41.25
C GLY A 295 1.13 17.90 40.90
N SER A 296 1.58 18.81 41.77
CA SER A 296 2.66 19.75 41.47
C SER A 296 4.03 19.29 41.98
N ASN A 297 4.35 18.00 41.83
CA ASN A 297 5.75 17.52 41.85
C ASN A 297 6.30 17.31 40.42
N MET A 298 5.63 17.83 39.39
CA MET A 298 6.22 18.18 38.09
C MET A 298 7.13 19.43 38.20
N LEU A 299 7.85 19.55 39.33
CA LEU A 299 8.78 20.61 39.63
C LEU A 299 10.06 20.38 38.82
N VAL A 300 10.24 21.20 37.79
CA VAL A 300 11.54 21.53 37.19
C VAL A 300 12.36 20.28 36.83
N CYS A 301 11.82 19.39 35.98
CA CYS A 301 12.71 18.51 35.23
C CYS A 301 13.72 19.40 34.51
N SER A 302 15.00 19.14 34.77
CA SER A 302 16.10 19.92 34.20
C SER A 302 15.94 19.97 32.68
N LYS A 303 16.47 21.01 32.02
CA LYS A 303 16.42 21.12 30.55
C LYS A 303 16.95 19.83 29.88
N GLU A 304 17.95 19.20 30.50
CA GLU A 304 18.50 17.92 30.07
C GLU A 304 17.51 16.77 30.24
N GLU A 305 16.86 16.64 31.38
CA GLU A 305 15.86 15.61 31.63
C GLU A 305 14.67 15.72 30.69
N ARG A 306 14.18 16.93 30.43
CA ARG A 306 13.12 17.18 29.45
C ARG A 306 13.54 16.72 28.04
N GLU A 307 14.79 16.94 27.67
CA GLU A 307 15.32 16.48 26.40
C GLU A 307 15.47 14.95 26.35
N ARG A 308 15.88 14.31 27.46
CA ARG A 308 15.91 12.84 27.58
C ARG A 308 14.52 12.25 27.39
N VAL A 309 13.51 12.79 28.07
CA VAL A 309 12.11 12.35 27.94
C VAL A 309 11.60 12.53 26.51
N ARG A 310 11.90 13.65 25.84
CA ARG A 310 11.52 13.85 24.42
C ARG A 310 12.15 12.81 23.50
N ARG A 311 13.44 12.50 23.68
CA ARG A 311 14.15 11.49 22.88
C ARG A 311 13.59 10.10 23.15
N GLU A 312 13.28 9.76 24.39
CA GLU A 312 12.69 8.49 24.76
C GLU A 312 11.28 8.31 24.19
N ARG A 313 10.43 9.33 24.32
CA ARG A 313 9.11 9.36 23.68
C ARG A 313 9.21 9.20 22.17
N ASN A 314 10.15 9.90 21.52
CA ASN A 314 10.37 9.77 20.08
C ASN A 314 10.84 8.34 19.69
N ARG A 315 11.73 7.72 20.48
CA ARG A 315 12.16 6.33 20.27
C ARG A 315 10.98 5.37 20.38
N LEU A 316 10.12 5.53 21.39
CA LEU A 316 8.92 4.71 21.58
C LEU A 316 7.93 4.87 20.42
N HIS A 317 7.60 6.10 20.02
CA HIS A 317 6.75 6.34 18.85
C HIS A 317 7.33 5.72 17.57
N ALA A 318 8.63 5.88 17.33
CA ALA A 318 9.29 5.27 16.18
C ALA A 318 9.20 3.74 16.22
N ARG A 319 9.34 3.12 17.40
CA ARG A 319 9.17 1.67 17.59
C ARG A 319 7.73 1.22 17.32
N ARG A 320 6.74 1.89 17.91
CA ARG A 320 5.30 1.59 17.69
C ARG A 320 4.93 1.75 16.21
N ALA A 321 5.35 2.83 15.57
CA ALA A 321 5.10 3.05 14.13
C ALA A 321 5.74 1.98 13.24
N ARG A 322 6.96 1.52 13.55
CA ARG A 322 7.59 0.39 12.84
C ARG A 322 6.83 -0.91 13.03
N LEU A 323 6.35 -1.18 14.25
CA LEU A 323 5.57 -2.38 14.55
C LEU A 323 4.23 -2.37 13.82
N ARG A 324 3.48 -1.26 13.84
CA ARG A 324 2.23 -1.10 13.08
C ARG A 324 2.44 -1.37 11.59
N LYS A 325 3.46 -0.76 10.99
CA LYS A 325 3.80 -0.99 9.57
C LYS A 325 4.19 -2.45 9.28
N LYS A 326 4.88 -3.10 10.21
CA LYS A 326 5.23 -4.52 10.09
C LYS A 326 3.98 -5.39 10.10
N MET A 327 3.08 -5.17 11.07
CA MET A 327 1.81 -5.92 11.16
C MET A 327 0.94 -5.73 9.92
N VAL A 328 0.84 -4.52 9.38
CA VAL A 328 0.09 -4.25 8.13
C VAL A 328 0.65 -5.08 6.98
N LEU A 329 1.98 -5.09 6.80
CA LEU A 329 2.61 -5.87 5.74
C LEU A 329 2.37 -7.38 5.90
N GLU A 330 2.54 -7.91 7.11
CA GLU A 330 2.29 -9.33 7.42
C GLU A 330 0.82 -9.71 7.17
N LYS A 331 -0.13 -8.88 7.60
CA LYS A 331 -1.56 -9.07 7.34
C LYS A 331 -1.88 -9.08 5.84
N SER A 332 -1.33 -8.15 5.06
CA SER A 332 -1.53 -8.12 3.61
C SER A 332 -0.96 -9.36 2.92
N GLN A 333 0.21 -9.85 3.35
CA GLN A 333 0.79 -11.08 2.84
C GLN A 333 -0.07 -12.31 3.18
N GLN A 334 -0.57 -12.39 4.41
CA GLN A 334 -1.49 -13.45 4.83
C GLN A 334 -2.79 -13.43 4.01
N ALA A 335 -3.38 -12.25 3.80
CA ALA A 335 -4.60 -12.12 2.98
C ALA A 335 -4.40 -12.62 1.54
N VAL A 336 -3.25 -12.34 0.92
CA VAL A 336 -2.91 -12.88 -0.40
C VAL A 336 -2.81 -14.40 -0.38
N HIS A 337 -2.20 -14.98 0.66
CA HIS A 337 -2.10 -16.44 0.81
C HIS A 337 -3.50 -17.07 0.94
N ASP A 338 -4.33 -16.56 1.84
CA ASP A 338 -5.67 -17.10 2.12
C ASP A 338 -6.61 -16.98 0.92
N LEU A 339 -6.50 -15.89 0.14
CA LEU A 339 -7.27 -15.72 -1.09
C LEU A 339 -6.84 -16.70 -2.19
N ARG A 340 -5.53 -16.94 -2.34
CA ARG A 340 -5.03 -17.94 -3.30
C ARG A 340 -5.55 -19.33 -2.96
N GLU A 341 -5.44 -19.70 -1.69
CA GLU A 341 -5.91 -20.99 -1.22
C GLU A 341 -7.42 -21.17 -1.44
N ARG A 342 -8.23 -20.15 -1.14
CA ARG A 342 -9.67 -20.16 -1.43
C ARG A 342 -9.97 -20.30 -2.92
N ASN A 343 -9.27 -19.56 -3.78
CA ASN A 343 -9.42 -19.68 -5.24
C ASN A 343 -9.06 -21.08 -5.73
N ASP A 344 -7.96 -21.66 -5.24
CA ASP A 344 -7.54 -23.00 -5.64
C ASP A 344 -8.53 -24.08 -5.20
N ARG A 345 -9.10 -23.97 -3.99
CA ARG A 345 -10.21 -24.84 -3.54
C ARG A 345 -11.43 -24.72 -4.47
N LEU A 346 -11.82 -23.49 -4.82
CA LEU A 346 -12.99 -23.25 -5.67
C LEU A 346 -12.78 -23.74 -7.11
N ARG A 347 -11.58 -23.54 -7.68
CA ARG A 347 -11.17 -24.12 -8.97
C ARG A 347 -11.25 -25.64 -8.95
N GLY A 348 -10.76 -26.28 -7.88
CA GLY A 348 -10.86 -27.74 -7.72
C GLY A 348 -12.30 -28.24 -7.76
N ARG A 349 -13.20 -27.57 -7.03
CA ARG A 349 -14.64 -27.89 -7.01
C ARG A 349 -15.30 -27.68 -8.38
N LEU A 350 -15.01 -26.54 -9.01
CA LEU A 350 -15.50 -26.21 -10.35
C LEU A 350 -15.03 -27.25 -11.37
N SER A 351 -13.78 -27.69 -11.30
CA SER A 351 -13.26 -28.74 -12.18
C SER A 351 -14.05 -30.04 -12.03
N VAL A 352 -14.41 -30.44 -10.80
CA VAL A 352 -15.23 -31.64 -10.59
C VAL A 352 -16.62 -31.49 -11.21
N LEU A 353 -17.26 -30.33 -11.03
CA LEU A 353 -18.57 -30.03 -11.65
C LEU A 353 -18.50 -30.10 -13.18
N VAL A 354 -17.51 -29.43 -13.78
CA VAL A 354 -17.33 -29.40 -15.23
C VAL A 354 -17.04 -30.80 -15.77
N SER A 355 -16.11 -31.55 -15.16
CA SER A 355 -15.85 -32.94 -15.56
C SER A 355 -17.07 -33.85 -15.39
N SER A 356 -17.93 -33.58 -14.41
CA SER A 356 -19.18 -34.31 -14.19
C SER A 356 -20.19 -34.08 -15.33
N ILE A 357 -20.35 -32.83 -15.76
CA ILE A 357 -21.31 -32.45 -16.82
C ILE A 357 -20.80 -32.87 -18.21
N TYR A 358 -19.52 -32.65 -18.50
CA TYR A 358 -18.97 -32.76 -19.85
C TYR A 358 -18.03 -33.96 -20.06
N GLY A 359 -17.57 -34.62 -19.00
CA GLY A 359 -16.42 -35.53 -19.03
C GLY A 359 -16.73 -37.02 -19.16
N SER A 360 -17.89 -37.42 -19.69
CA SER A 360 -18.21 -38.85 -19.95
C SER A 360 -18.11 -39.25 -21.43
N GLU A 361 -18.05 -38.30 -22.35
CA GLU A 361 -18.17 -38.56 -23.80
C GLU A 361 -16.82 -38.69 -24.52
N ALA A 362 -15.71 -38.25 -23.91
CA ALA A 362 -14.39 -38.25 -24.55
C ALA A 362 -13.70 -39.64 -24.63
N CYS A 363 -14.37 -40.71 -24.20
CA CYS A 363 -13.86 -42.10 -24.30
C CYS A 363 -14.65 -42.97 -25.27
N LEU A 364 -15.57 -42.42 -26.08
CA LEU A 364 -16.40 -43.20 -27.02
C LEU A 364 -15.83 -43.36 -28.43
N ASP A 365 -14.62 -42.88 -28.71
CA ASP A 365 -13.90 -43.20 -29.95
C ASP A 365 -12.78 -44.20 -29.64
N ASP A 366 -13.14 -45.46 -29.36
CA ASP A 366 -12.22 -46.58 -29.55
C ASP A 366 -12.47 -47.15 -30.96
N PRO A 367 -11.72 -46.71 -31.99
CA PRO A 367 -11.93 -47.12 -33.38
C PRO A 367 -11.64 -48.61 -33.63
N ASP A 368 -11.12 -49.37 -32.64
CA ASP A 368 -10.72 -50.77 -32.79
C ASP A 368 -11.82 -51.79 -32.42
N ALA A 369 -13.02 -51.36 -32.01
CA ALA A 369 -14.14 -52.28 -31.72
C ALA A 369 -14.79 -52.93 -32.96
N THR A 370 -14.26 -52.70 -34.17
CA THR A 370 -14.78 -53.28 -35.43
C THR A 370 -13.86 -54.32 -36.11
N SER A 371 -12.89 -54.92 -35.41
CA SER A 371 -12.11 -56.04 -35.98
C SER A 371 -12.62 -57.43 -35.59
#